data_AF-A0A4R3J4F7-F1
#
_entry.id   AF-A0A4R3J4F7-F1
#
_cell.length_a   1.000
_cell.length_b   1.000
_cell.length_c   1.000
_cell.angle_alpha   90.00
_cell.angle_beta   90.00
_cell.angle_gamma   90.00
#
_symmetry.space_group_name_H-M   'P 1'
#
loop_
_entity.id
_entity.type
_entity.pdbx_description
1 polymer ?
#
loop_
_entity_poly.entity_id
_entity_poly.type
_entity_poly.pdbx_seq_one_letter_code
_entity_poly.pdbx_strand_id
1 'polypeptide(L)'
;MARKPKLGLPLQTLRNAPDALEGRRLRGGIFEIDPGQIETEGRLEDRLEIDVEGLRDSISKNGQRVPVLVRPLEGDRYSLIYGRRRLEACRELGIKVRAIVTDLEGDQALRDQLLENQERRDLSFIERALVARALLQGDHLHGAERTNRGVAEVLNLHEAGVSQMLSVVRKVGDDLIQAIGAAPGIGRPRWEDLKKVLETSKIHYASLVAIAHASKTEHSGPVGDVSDRAFLSVLSAAKETGDVAKPTRKSEPVLSIPGVGAATVKAGRRGKQLKLDLTVDDPDFVSWLKGNAPQLITELHERWRRSED
;
A
#
# COMPACT_ATOMS: atom_id res chain seq x y z
N MET A 1 -50.60 32.53 30.93
CA MET A 1 -51.38 32.69 29.67
C MET A 1 -50.78 33.85 28.89
N ALA A 2 -50.17 33.61 27.73
CA ALA A 2 -49.75 34.66 26.80
C ALA A 2 -50.04 34.19 25.36
N ARG A 3 -50.65 35.10 24.60
CA ARG A 3 -51.37 34.93 23.33
C ARG A 3 -50.41 34.73 22.13
N LYS A 4 -50.83 33.92 21.14
CA LYS A 4 -50.35 34.04 19.74
C LYS A 4 -50.95 35.30 19.09
N PRO A 5 -50.25 35.94 18.14
CA PRO A 5 -50.66 35.85 16.72
C PRO A 5 -49.48 35.84 15.72
N LYS A 6 -49.50 34.96 14.70
CA LYS A 6 -49.81 35.16 13.26
C LYS A 6 -48.66 35.70 12.37
N LEU A 7 -48.09 34.73 11.63
CA LEU A 7 -47.71 34.71 10.21
C LEU A 7 -47.79 36.02 9.40
N GLY A 8 -46.70 36.33 8.68
CA GLY A 8 -46.76 37.09 7.42
C GLY A 8 -45.56 38.00 7.14
N LEU A 9 -44.47 37.47 6.58
CA LEU A 9 -43.68 38.23 5.61
C LEU A 9 -43.74 37.50 4.25
N PRO A 10 -43.81 38.24 3.13
CA PRO A 10 -44.29 37.71 1.86
C PRO A 10 -43.31 36.76 1.18
N LEU A 11 -43.85 35.77 0.48
CA LEU A 11 -43.19 34.73 -0.32
C LEU A 11 -42.45 35.25 -1.58
N GLN A 12 -41.90 36.47 -1.59
CA GLN A 12 -41.35 37.11 -2.81
C GLN A 12 -39.98 37.80 -2.71
N THR A 13 -39.22 37.66 -1.62
CA THR A 13 -37.92 38.37 -1.48
C THR A 13 -36.66 37.52 -1.30
N LEU A 14 -36.71 36.21 -1.55
CA LEU A 14 -35.49 35.38 -1.66
C LEU A 14 -35.36 34.78 -3.05
N ARG A 15 -35.39 35.65 -4.07
CA ARG A 15 -35.16 35.27 -5.47
C ARG A 15 -33.74 35.57 -5.97
N ASN A 16 -32.76 35.88 -5.12
CA ASN A 16 -31.37 36.11 -5.56
C ASN A 16 -30.33 35.91 -4.43
N ALA A 17 -30.03 34.66 -4.09
CA ALA A 17 -28.75 34.30 -3.48
C ALA A 17 -28.43 32.83 -3.80
N PRO A 18 -27.77 32.52 -4.94
CA PRO A 18 -27.39 31.14 -5.26
C PRO A 18 -26.05 30.68 -4.67
N ASP A 19 -25.19 31.55 -4.12
CA ASP A 19 -23.75 31.23 -4.21
C ASP A 19 -23.01 30.72 -2.95
N ALA A 20 -23.70 30.48 -1.82
CA ALA A 20 -23.00 30.03 -0.60
C ALA A 20 -23.24 28.55 -0.21
N LEU A 21 -24.20 27.88 -0.85
CA LEU A 21 -24.59 26.50 -0.53
C LEU A 21 -23.98 25.45 -1.47
N GLU A 22 -23.53 25.84 -2.66
CA GLU A 22 -23.00 24.93 -3.69
C GLU A 22 -21.59 24.40 -3.32
N GLY A 23 -20.70 25.27 -2.81
CA GLY A 23 -19.34 24.90 -2.41
C GLY A 23 -19.26 23.86 -1.28
N ARG A 24 -20.30 23.75 -0.43
CA ARG A 24 -20.37 22.69 0.60
C ARG A 24 -20.86 21.34 0.08
N ARG A 25 -21.48 21.28 -1.11
CA ARG A 25 -22.00 20.05 -1.74
C ARG A 25 -20.95 19.28 -2.52
N LEU A 26 -19.82 19.90 -2.87
CA LEU A 26 -18.79 19.30 -3.71
C LEU A 26 -17.69 18.57 -2.91
N ARG A 27 -18.04 18.00 -1.76
CA ARG A 27 -17.06 17.30 -0.94
C ARG A 27 -16.91 15.86 -1.39
N GLY A 28 -15.69 15.53 -1.81
CA GLY A 28 -15.26 14.17 -1.96
C GLY A 28 -15.87 13.44 -3.15
N GLY A 29 -16.47 14.09 -4.15
CA GLY A 29 -16.91 13.48 -5.41
C GLY A 29 -15.94 13.72 -6.57
N ILE A 30 -16.12 12.99 -7.68
CA ILE A 30 -15.56 13.39 -8.99
C ILE A 30 -16.59 14.30 -9.66
N PHE A 31 -16.16 15.50 -10.03
CA PHE A 31 -16.98 16.53 -10.67
C PHE A 31 -16.42 16.88 -12.05
N GLU A 32 -17.30 17.21 -12.98
CA GLU A 32 -16.90 17.79 -14.25
C GLU A 32 -16.88 19.31 -14.13
N ILE A 33 -15.68 19.87 -14.07
CA ILE A 33 -15.45 21.30 -13.86
C ILE A 33 -15.04 21.92 -15.19
N ASP A 34 -15.48 23.15 -15.45
CA ASP A 34 -14.98 23.89 -16.59
C ASP A 34 -13.48 24.20 -16.39
N PRO A 35 -12.60 23.89 -17.36
CA PRO A 35 -11.17 24.13 -17.19
C PRO A 35 -10.80 25.60 -16.93
N GLY A 36 -11.66 26.55 -17.31
CA GLY A 36 -11.53 27.97 -17.02
C GLY A 36 -11.87 28.35 -15.57
N GLN A 37 -12.56 27.49 -14.82
CA GLN A 37 -12.81 27.67 -13.38
C GLN A 37 -11.64 27.21 -12.51
N ILE A 38 -10.61 26.59 -13.09
CA ILE A 38 -9.45 26.07 -12.36
C ILE A 38 -8.24 26.98 -12.52
N GLU A 39 -7.88 27.68 -11.45
CA GLU A 39 -6.71 28.52 -11.34
C GLU A 39 -5.45 27.67 -11.14
N THR A 40 -4.39 28.02 -11.85
CA THR A 40 -3.07 27.38 -11.78
C THR A 40 -2.00 28.26 -11.15
N GLU A 41 -2.34 29.51 -10.77
CA GLU A 41 -1.38 30.54 -10.34
C GLU A 41 -0.78 30.25 -8.96
N GLY A 42 0.54 30.49 -8.83
CA GLY A 42 1.29 30.41 -7.57
C GLY A 42 2.56 29.56 -7.60
N ARG A 43 3.03 29.07 -8.76
CA ARG A 43 4.29 28.31 -8.87
C ARG A 43 5.20 28.92 -9.94
N LEU A 44 6.47 29.14 -9.57
CA LEU A 44 7.51 29.79 -10.39
C LEU A 44 7.85 29.06 -11.71
N GLU A 45 7.25 27.88 -11.95
CA GLU A 45 7.54 26.98 -13.07
C GLU A 45 6.77 27.34 -14.37
N ASP A 46 5.96 28.39 -14.37
CA ASP A 46 5.06 28.81 -15.47
C ASP A 46 5.78 29.34 -16.74
N ARG A 47 6.99 28.84 -17.05
CA ARG A 47 7.76 29.21 -18.25
C ARG A 47 8.28 28.03 -19.09
N LEU A 48 7.94 26.79 -18.74
CA LEU A 48 8.34 25.61 -19.53
C LEU A 48 7.15 25.09 -20.34
N GLU A 49 7.34 24.96 -21.65
CA GLU A 49 6.37 24.38 -22.59
C GLU A 49 5.95 22.99 -22.11
N ILE A 50 4.67 22.84 -21.79
CA ILE A 50 4.10 21.58 -21.31
C ILE A 50 3.71 20.76 -22.53
N ASP A 51 4.49 19.74 -22.88
CA ASP A 51 4.10 18.79 -23.92
C ASP A 51 2.86 17.99 -23.48
N VAL A 52 1.75 18.19 -24.19
CA VAL A 52 0.47 17.51 -23.93
C VAL A 52 -0.04 16.66 -25.10
N GLU A 53 0.66 16.62 -26.24
CA GLU A 53 0.13 16.00 -27.48
C GLU A 53 -0.28 14.54 -27.29
N GLY A 54 0.59 13.71 -26.72
CA GLY A 54 0.28 12.30 -26.49
C GLY A 54 -0.86 12.08 -25.48
N LEU A 55 -0.99 12.97 -24.49
CA LEU A 55 -2.05 12.88 -23.48
C LEU A 55 -3.40 13.37 -24.05
N ARG A 56 -3.37 14.45 -24.84
CA ARG A 56 -4.51 14.99 -25.57
C ARG A 56 -5.10 13.96 -26.51
N ASP A 57 -4.28 13.31 -27.32
CA ASP A 57 -4.74 12.29 -28.27
C ASP A 57 -5.36 11.08 -27.55
N SER A 58 -4.80 10.70 -26.40
CA SER A 58 -5.34 9.63 -25.56
C SER A 58 -6.69 10.02 -24.95
N ILE A 59 -6.81 11.23 -24.39
CA ILE A 59 -8.05 11.75 -23.79
C ILE A 59 -9.13 11.95 -24.85
N SER A 60 -8.78 12.44 -26.03
CA SER A 60 -9.70 12.59 -27.16
C SER A 60 -10.32 11.25 -27.57
N LYS A 61 -9.51 10.18 -27.64
CA LYS A 61 -9.98 8.85 -28.05
C LYS A 61 -10.74 8.11 -26.95
N ASN A 62 -10.33 8.27 -25.70
CA ASN A 62 -10.73 7.37 -24.61
C ASN A 62 -11.45 8.07 -23.45
N GLY A 63 -11.66 9.38 -23.55
CA GLY A 63 -12.12 10.22 -22.45
C GLY A 63 -11.06 10.42 -21.37
N GLN A 64 -11.32 11.39 -20.48
CA GLN A 64 -10.45 11.63 -19.33
C GLN A 64 -10.66 10.52 -18.27
N ARG A 65 -9.79 9.51 -18.26
CA ARG A 65 -9.92 8.38 -17.32
C ARG A 65 -9.54 8.74 -15.87
N VAL A 66 -8.47 9.50 -15.71
CA VAL A 66 -7.93 9.89 -14.39
C VAL A 66 -8.33 11.34 -14.07
N PRO A 67 -8.99 11.63 -12.95
CA PRO A 67 -9.36 13.00 -12.60
C PRO A 67 -8.14 13.85 -12.19
N VAL A 68 -8.27 15.18 -12.29
CA VAL A 68 -7.35 16.13 -11.66
C VAL A 68 -7.71 16.29 -10.19
N LEU A 69 -6.80 16.83 -9.36
CA LEU A 69 -7.10 17.15 -7.96
C LEU A 69 -7.14 18.66 -7.80
N VAL A 70 -8.20 19.17 -7.20
CA VAL A 70 -8.39 20.61 -7.00
C VAL A 70 -8.90 20.91 -5.60
N ARG A 71 -8.60 22.10 -5.10
CA ARG A 71 -9.24 22.67 -3.91
C ARG A 71 -10.27 23.71 -4.32
N PRO A 72 -11.39 23.86 -3.61
CA PRO A 72 -12.29 24.97 -3.83
C PRO A 72 -11.63 26.30 -3.42
N LEU A 73 -11.97 27.37 -4.12
CA LEU A 73 -11.69 28.77 -3.80
C LEU A 73 -13.01 29.52 -3.63
N GLU A 74 -12.95 30.80 -3.28
CA GLU A 74 -14.14 31.67 -3.30
C GLU A 74 -14.69 31.82 -4.72
N GLY A 75 -16.02 31.77 -4.85
CA GLY A 75 -16.75 32.11 -6.09
C GLY A 75 -16.76 31.04 -7.18
N ASP A 76 -17.05 29.77 -6.84
CA ASP A 76 -17.09 28.62 -7.78
C ASP A 76 -15.82 28.47 -8.64
N ARG A 77 -14.69 28.83 -8.05
CA ARG A 77 -13.36 28.64 -8.61
C ARG A 77 -12.62 27.58 -7.83
N TYR A 78 -11.60 27.02 -8.46
CA TYR A 78 -10.81 25.95 -7.89
C TYR A 78 -9.33 26.23 -8.11
N SER A 79 -8.48 25.86 -7.17
CA SER A 79 -7.03 25.91 -7.37
C SER A 79 -6.53 24.50 -7.66
N LEU A 80 -5.78 24.35 -8.75
CA LEU A 80 -5.20 23.08 -9.16
C LEU A 80 -4.17 22.60 -8.12
N ILE A 81 -4.42 21.43 -7.55
CA ILE A 81 -3.44 20.74 -6.71
C ILE A 81 -2.58 19.81 -7.57
N TYR A 82 -3.20 19.01 -8.45
CA TYR A 82 -2.51 18.02 -9.28
C TYR A 82 -3.19 17.81 -10.63
N GLY A 83 -2.38 17.49 -11.66
CA GLY A 83 -2.87 17.09 -12.98
C GLY A 83 -2.79 18.17 -14.07
N ARG A 84 -1.78 19.07 -14.02
CA ARG A 84 -1.63 20.20 -14.96
C ARG A 84 -1.63 19.79 -16.43
N ARG A 85 -0.83 18.79 -16.83
CA ARG A 85 -0.83 18.26 -18.22
C ARG A 85 -2.21 17.81 -18.70
N ARG A 86 -3.03 17.29 -17.77
CA ARG A 86 -4.39 16.81 -18.06
C ARG A 86 -5.39 17.95 -18.13
N LEU A 87 -5.24 18.94 -17.24
CA LEU A 87 -6.01 20.19 -17.32
C LEU A 87 -5.75 20.87 -18.66
N GLU A 88 -4.49 21.03 -19.06
CA GLU A 88 -4.12 21.62 -20.35
C GLU A 88 -4.61 20.78 -21.54
N ALA A 89 -4.46 19.46 -21.51
CA ALA A 89 -5.02 18.60 -22.56
C ALA A 89 -6.55 18.74 -22.67
N CYS A 90 -7.27 18.84 -21.55
CA CYS A 90 -8.72 19.08 -21.57
C CYS A 90 -9.06 20.51 -22.04
N ARG A 91 -8.24 21.51 -21.72
CA ARG A 91 -8.36 22.90 -22.24
C ARG A 91 -8.22 22.93 -23.75
N GLU A 92 -7.18 22.31 -24.30
CA GLU A 92 -6.97 22.22 -25.74
C GLU A 92 -8.09 21.48 -26.47
N LEU A 93 -8.67 20.46 -25.82
CA LEU A 93 -9.81 19.71 -26.36
C LEU A 93 -11.16 20.42 -26.18
N GLY A 94 -11.23 21.49 -25.38
CA GLY A 94 -12.48 22.19 -25.07
C GLY A 94 -13.49 21.32 -24.30
N ILE A 95 -13.02 20.36 -23.50
CA ILE A 95 -13.88 19.45 -22.72
C ILE A 95 -13.80 19.78 -21.22
N LYS A 96 -14.89 19.48 -20.50
CA LYS A 96 -14.89 19.57 -19.03
C LYS A 96 -13.86 18.62 -18.45
N VAL A 97 -13.18 19.07 -17.39
CA VAL A 97 -12.19 18.26 -16.69
C VAL A 97 -12.84 17.54 -15.52
N ARG A 98 -12.70 16.22 -15.49
CA ARG A 98 -13.02 15.41 -14.31
C ARG A 98 -12.04 15.77 -13.21
N ALA A 99 -12.53 16.20 -12.06
CA ALA A 99 -11.76 16.71 -10.95
C ALA A 99 -12.28 16.15 -9.62
N ILE A 100 -11.37 15.79 -8.73
CA ILE A 100 -11.68 15.51 -7.33
C ILE A 100 -11.52 16.83 -6.57
N VAL A 101 -12.58 17.26 -5.88
CA VAL A 101 -12.59 18.48 -5.07
C VAL A 101 -12.36 18.13 -3.60
N THR A 102 -11.40 18.79 -2.96
CA THR A 102 -11.04 18.52 -1.56
C THR A 102 -10.73 19.78 -0.73
N ASP A 103 -11.33 19.86 0.47
CA ASP A 103 -11.11 20.92 1.49
C ASP A 103 -9.80 20.65 2.25
N LEU A 104 -8.66 20.62 1.55
CA LEU A 104 -7.34 20.47 2.19
C LEU A 104 -6.81 21.84 2.65
N GLU A 105 -7.42 22.36 3.71
CA GLU A 105 -6.82 23.41 4.58
C GLU A 105 -6.08 22.81 5.79
N GLY A 106 -6.17 21.50 6.04
CA GLY A 106 -5.62 20.88 7.26
C GLY A 106 -4.33 20.08 7.14
N ASP A 107 -3.78 19.86 5.94
CA ASP A 107 -2.65 18.93 5.81
C ASP A 107 -1.58 19.44 4.84
N GLN A 108 -0.74 20.31 5.38
CA GLN A 108 0.45 20.82 4.69
C GLN A 108 1.40 19.68 4.30
N ALA A 109 1.37 18.56 5.01
CA ALA A 109 2.14 17.36 4.68
C ALA A 109 1.68 16.69 3.38
N LEU A 110 0.37 16.68 3.07
CA LEU A 110 -0.13 16.15 1.80
C LEU A 110 0.23 17.07 0.62
N ARG A 111 0.29 18.39 0.84
CA ARG A 111 0.76 19.36 -0.16
C ARG A 111 2.25 19.20 -0.43
N ASP A 112 3.07 19.07 0.60
CA ASP A 112 4.52 18.85 0.48
C ASP A 112 4.80 17.49 -0.17
N GLN A 113 4.05 16.43 0.18
CA GLN A 113 4.19 15.09 -0.41
C GLN A 113 3.75 15.02 -1.89
N LEU A 114 2.74 15.78 -2.30
CA LEU A 114 2.30 15.85 -3.70
C LEU A 114 3.24 16.72 -4.55
N LEU A 115 3.81 17.78 -3.98
CA LEU A 115 4.83 18.64 -4.58
C LEU A 115 6.16 17.89 -4.78
N GLU A 116 6.61 17.17 -3.75
CA GLU A 116 7.85 16.36 -3.80
C GLU A 116 7.75 15.23 -4.83
N ASN A 117 6.57 14.61 -4.96
CA ASN A 117 6.32 13.58 -5.96
C ASN A 117 6.24 14.12 -7.41
N GLN A 118 5.93 15.42 -7.59
CA GLN A 118 5.65 16.00 -8.90
C GLN A 118 6.89 16.21 -9.78
N GLU A 119 8.09 16.35 -9.19
CA GLU A 119 9.29 16.60 -9.99
C GLU A 119 9.99 15.34 -10.50
N ARG A 120 9.70 14.11 -10.04
CA ARG A 120 10.53 12.95 -10.45
C ARG A 120 10.00 11.50 -10.40
N ARG A 121 8.87 11.11 -9.79
CA ARG A 121 8.57 9.65 -9.62
C ARG A 121 7.09 9.27 -9.64
N ASP A 122 6.78 8.11 -10.23
CA ASP A 122 5.49 7.41 -10.08
C ASP A 122 5.17 7.15 -8.60
N LEU A 123 3.88 7.20 -8.21
CA LEU A 123 3.43 6.87 -6.86
C LEU A 123 4.04 5.55 -6.37
N SER A 124 4.46 5.48 -5.11
CA SER A 124 4.91 4.23 -4.51
C SER A 124 3.76 3.20 -4.40
N PHE A 125 4.09 1.94 -4.11
CA PHE A 125 3.08 0.91 -3.91
C PHE A 125 2.09 1.28 -2.79
N ILE A 126 2.60 1.76 -1.66
CA ILE A 126 1.75 2.06 -0.51
C ILE A 126 0.91 3.31 -0.73
N GLU A 127 1.43 4.33 -1.42
CA GLU A 127 0.65 5.51 -1.79
C GLU A 127 -0.51 5.16 -2.73
N ARG A 128 -0.27 4.32 -3.76
CA ARG A 128 -1.37 3.80 -4.59
C ARG A 128 -2.41 3.03 -3.77
N ALA A 129 -1.97 2.26 -2.79
CA ALA A 129 -2.86 1.50 -1.93
C ALA A 129 -3.72 2.40 -1.01
N LEU A 130 -3.14 3.49 -0.50
CA LEU A 130 -3.85 4.50 0.28
C LEU A 130 -4.88 5.25 -0.58
N VAL A 131 -4.50 5.63 -1.81
CA VAL A 131 -5.45 6.23 -2.78
C VAL A 131 -6.58 5.27 -3.12
N ALA A 132 -6.27 3.99 -3.36
CA ALA A 132 -7.30 2.96 -3.61
C ALA A 132 -8.30 2.85 -2.44
N ARG A 133 -7.80 2.89 -1.20
CA ARG A 133 -8.66 2.88 -0.01
C ARG A 133 -9.50 4.15 0.10
N ALA A 134 -8.91 5.31 -0.16
CA ALA A 134 -9.63 6.59 -0.14
C ALA A 134 -10.76 6.62 -1.18
N LEU A 135 -10.54 6.10 -2.39
CA LEU A 135 -11.58 6.00 -3.43
C LEU A 135 -12.73 5.06 -3.03
N LEU A 136 -12.46 4.01 -2.25
CA LEU A 136 -13.48 3.09 -1.75
C LEU A 136 -14.25 3.59 -0.53
N GLN A 137 -13.64 4.43 0.30
CA GLN A 137 -14.24 4.88 1.56
C GLN A 137 -14.87 6.27 1.44
N GLY A 138 -14.32 7.10 0.56
CA GLY A 138 -14.83 8.42 0.26
C GLY A 138 -16.00 8.39 -0.72
N ASP A 139 -16.52 9.57 -1.02
CA ASP A 139 -17.62 9.74 -1.96
C ASP A 139 -17.18 9.93 -3.41
N HIS A 140 -15.90 9.61 -3.68
CA HIS A 140 -15.21 9.95 -4.93
C HIS A 140 -15.74 9.14 -6.11
N LEU A 141 -16.27 7.96 -5.80
CA LEU A 141 -16.97 7.10 -6.73
C LEU A 141 -18.46 7.09 -6.42
N HIS A 142 -19.28 7.11 -7.47
CA HIS A 142 -20.71 6.91 -7.35
C HIS A 142 -20.99 5.55 -6.67
N GLY A 143 -22.11 5.44 -5.96
CA GLY A 143 -22.39 4.28 -5.10
C GLY A 143 -22.27 2.92 -5.81
N ALA A 144 -22.62 2.84 -7.09
CA ALA A 144 -22.47 1.62 -7.90
C ALA A 144 -21.02 1.33 -8.34
N GLU A 145 -20.16 2.35 -8.39
CA GLU A 145 -18.77 2.28 -8.85
C GLU A 145 -17.78 2.12 -7.69
N ARG A 146 -18.21 2.35 -6.44
CA ARG A 146 -17.43 2.19 -5.20
C ARG A 146 -17.16 0.71 -4.89
N THR A 147 -16.44 0.08 -5.79
CA THR A 147 -16.09 -1.34 -5.81
C THR A 147 -14.61 -1.46 -6.17
N ASN A 148 -13.99 -2.61 -5.89
CA ASN A 148 -12.60 -2.85 -6.26
C ASN A 148 -12.39 -2.71 -7.78
N ARG A 149 -13.39 -3.09 -8.59
CA ARG A 149 -13.39 -2.92 -10.05
C ARG A 149 -13.36 -1.45 -10.46
N GLY A 150 -14.25 -0.61 -9.91
CA GLY A 150 -14.28 0.82 -10.26
C GLY A 150 -12.99 1.55 -9.85
N VAL A 151 -12.41 1.19 -8.70
CA VAL A 151 -11.11 1.71 -8.27
C VAL A 151 -9.98 1.25 -9.19
N ALA A 152 -10.03 -0.01 -9.62
CA ALA A 152 -9.04 -0.57 -10.53
C ALA A 152 -9.06 0.16 -11.89
N GLU A 153 -10.25 0.50 -12.39
CA GLU A 153 -10.42 1.31 -13.59
C GLU A 153 -9.81 2.72 -13.43
N VAL A 154 -10.03 3.39 -12.30
CA VAL A 154 -9.47 4.73 -12.01
C VAL A 154 -7.95 4.72 -11.89
N LEU A 155 -7.39 3.69 -11.24
CA LEU A 155 -5.94 3.59 -11.00
C LEU A 155 -5.18 2.84 -12.10
N ASN A 156 -5.87 2.40 -13.16
CA ASN A 156 -5.31 1.56 -14.23
C ASN A 156 -4.61 0.30 -13.68
N LEU A 157 -5.31 -0.39 -12.78
CA LEU A 157 -4.88 -1.62 -12.14
C LEU A 157 -5.84 -2.76 -12.50
N HIS A 158 -5.49 -3.98 -12.11
CA HIS A 158 -6.45 -5.09 -12.08
C HIS A 158 -7.19 -5.12 -10.72
N GLU A 159 -8.44 -5.59 -10.71
CA GLU A 159 -9.25 -5.70 -9.50
C GLU A 159 -8.56 -6.50 -8.38
N ALA A 160 -7.89 -7.60 -8.74
CA ALA A 160 -7.09 -8.38 -7.81
C ALA A 160 -5.94 -7.57 -7.18
N GLY A 161 -5.34 -6.65 -7.95
CA GLY A 161 -4.29 -5.75 -7.47
C GLY A 161 -4.81 -4.76 -6.43
N VAL A 162 -6.02 -4.21 -6.65
CA VAL A 162 -6.69 -3.34 -5.67
C VAL A 162 -6.99 -4.10 -4.38
N SER A 163 -7.57 -5.31 -4.48
CA SER A 163 -7.86 -6.14 -3.31
C SER A 163 -6.61 -6.44 -2.48
N GLN A 164 -5.49 -6.77 -3.13
CA GLN A 164 -4.19 -6.99 -2.49
C GLN A 164 -3.67 -5.74 -1.78
N MET A 165 -3.66 -4.59 -2.47
CA MET A 165 -3.26 -3.30 -1.90
C MET A 165 -4.03 -2.96 -0.62
N LEU A 166 -5.36 -3.11 -0.66
CA LEU A 166 -6.23 -2.83 0.49
C LEU A 166 -6.00 -3.80 1.64
N SER A 167 -5.70 -5.07 1.33
CA SER A 167 -5.36 -6.08 2.32
C SER A 167 -4.07 -5.74 3.06
N VAL A 168 -3.04 -5.27 2.35
CA VAL A 168 -1.79 -4.78 2.95
C VAL A 168 -2.08 -3.59 3.85
N VAL A 169 -2.74 -2.55 3.34
CA VAL A 169 -3.03 -1.32 4.11
C VAL A 169 -3.79 -1.63 5.40
N ARG A 170 -4.82 -2.48 5.31
CA ARG A 170 -5.62 -2.90 6.48
C ARG A 170 -4.79 -3.62 7.53
N LYS A 171 -3.85 -4.48 7.11
CA LYS A 171 -3.07 -5.29 8.04
C LYS A 171 -1.87 -4.54 8.62
N VAL A 172 -1.21 -3.69 7.83
CA VAL A 172 -0.10 -2.87 8.30
C VAL A 172 -0.59 -1.72 9.19
N GLY A 173 -1.74 -1.13 8.87
CA GLY A 173 -2.34 -0.05 9.65
C GLY A 173 -1.73 1.33 9.39
N ASP A 174 -2.51 2.37 9.66
CA ASP A 174 -2.19 3.74 9.26
C ASP A 174 -0.99 4.31 10.00
N ASP A 175 -0.94 4.12 11.32
CA ASP A 175 0.15 4.64 12.16
C ASP A 175 1.52 4.10 11.69
N LEU A 176 1.59 2.82 11.35
CA LEU A 176 2.83 2.19 10.89
C LEU A 176 3.18 2.61 9.46
N ILE A 177 2.19 2.74 8.58
CA ILE A 177 2.41 3.26 7.22
C ILE A 177 2.92 4.69 7.27
N GLN A 178 2.34 5.56 8.10
CA GLN A 178 2.78 6.93 8.30
C GLN A 178 4.20 7.00 8.88
N ALA A 179 4.49 6.17 9.89
CA ALA A 179 5.82 6.10 10.47
C ALA A 179 6.89 5.67 9.44
N ILE A 180 6.56 4.69 8.59
CA ILE A 180 7.46 4.22 7.50
C ILE A 180 7.59 5.26 6.38
N GLY A 181 6.49 5.88 5.93
CA GLY A 181 6.44 6.78 4.78
C GLY A 181 6.24 6.08 3.43
N ALA A 182 6.45 6.81 2.33
CA ALA A 182 6.15 6.36 0.97
C ALA A 182 6.96 5.14 0.52
N ALA A 183 8.21 5.02 0.97
CA ALA A 183 9.12 3.92 0.64
C ALA A 183 9.12 3.57 -0.88
N PRO A 184 9.53 4.51 -1.75
CA PRO A 184 9.42 4.39 -3.21
C PRO A 184 10.23 3.23 -3.82
N GLY A 185 11.33 2.81 -3.18
CA GLY A 185 12.10 1.63 -3.62
C GLY A 185 11.52 0.30 -3.13
N ILE A 186 10.46 0.33 -2.32
CA ILE A 186 9.83 -0.87 -1.76
C ILE A 186 8.57 -1.23 -2.57
N GLY A 187 8.73 -2.23 -3.45
CA GLY A 187 7.64 -2.78 -4.24
C GLY A 187 6.70 -3.72 -3.46
N ARG A 188 5.62 -4.13 -4.13
CA ARG A 188 4.57 -5.03 -3.62
C ARG A 188 5.09 -6.26 -2.86
N PRO A 189 6.07 -7.05 -3.36
CA PRO A 189 6.45 -8.31 -2.70
C PRO A 189 6.90 -8.11 -1.25
N ARG A 190 7.63 -7.03 -0.97
CA ARG A 190 8.12 -6.73 0.38
C ARG A 190 7.00 -6.29 1.32
N TRP A 191 6.06 -5.48 0.85
CA TRP A 191 4.88 -5.11 1.62
C TRP A 191 3.99 -6.32 1.96
N GLU A 192 3.86 -7.28 1.04
CA GLU A 192 3.19 -8.56 1.31
C GLU A 192 3.96 -9.41 2.33
N ASP A 193 5.29 -9.40 2.30
CA ASP A 193 6.10 -10.08 3.32
C ASP A 193 5.89 -9.48 4.71
N LEU A 194 5.87 -8.15 4.81
CA LEU A 194 5.57 -7.46 6.08
C LEU A 194 4.17 -7.85 6.59
N LYS A 195 3.16 -7.79 5.73
CA LYS A 195 1.79 -8.24 6.04
C LYS A 195 1.77 -9.66 6.61
N LYS A 196 2.42 -10.62 5.96
CA LYS A 196 2.46 -12.04 6.41
C LYS A 196 3.11 -12.21 7.78
N VAL A 197 4.18 -11.47 8.05
CA VAL A 197 4.86 -11.50 9.36
C VAL A 197 3.93 -10.95 10.46
N LEU A 198 3.22 -9.86 10.17
CA LEU A 198 2.22 -9.28 11.07
C LEU A 198 1.00 -10.19 11.30
N GLU A 199 0.67 -11.08 10.36
CA GLU A 199 -0.42 -12.07 10.51
C GLU A 199 -0.04 -13.23 11.43
N THR A 200 1.23 -13.62 11.44
CA THR A 200 1.71 -14.84 12.09
C THR A 200 2.30 -14.62 13.48
N SER A 201 2.69 -13.39 13.80
CA SER A 201 3.46 -13.06 14.99
C SER A 201 2.66 -12.16 15.95
N LYS A 202 2.77 -12.39 17.26
CA LYS A 202 2.24 -11.47 18.29
C LYS A 202 3.14 -10.24 18.36
N ILE A 203 2.90 -9.29 17.45
CA ILE A 203 3.70 -8.08 17.31
C ILE A 203 3.01 -6.90 18.00
N HIS A 204 3.81 -6.14 18.76
CA HIS A 204 3.39 -4.85 19.29
C HIS A 204 3.62 -3.77 18.22
N TYR A 205 2.54 -3.29 17.60
CA TYR A 205 2.61 -2.26 16.53
C TYR A 205 3.31 -0.98 16.99
N ALA A 206 3.12 -0.57 18.25
CA ALA A 206 3.80 0.59 18.83
C ALA A 206 5.33 0.47 18.80
N SER A 207 5.88 -0.72 19.02
CA SER A 207 7.32 -0.97 18.93
C SER A 207 7.82 -0.81 17.49
N LEU A 208 7.07 -1.27 16.49
CA LEU A 208 7.43 -1.10 15.09
C LEU A 208 7.36 0.36 14.63
N VAL A 209 6.36 1.11 15.09
CA VAL A 209 6.24 2.55 14.85
C VAL A 209 7.44 3.29 15.43
N ALA A 210 7.85 2.97 16.67
CA ALA A 210 9.04 3.56 17.29
C ALA A 210 10.32 3.25 16.50
N ILE A 211 10.47 2.02 16.00
CA ILE A 211 11.61 1.62 15.16
C ILE A 211 11.64 2.40 13.84
N ALA A 212 10.49 2.58 13.19
CA ALA A 212 10.40 3.37 11.98
C ALA A 212 10.85 4.82 12.22
N HIS A 213 10.37 5.47 13.30
CA HIS A 213 10.78 6.82 13.65
C HIS A 213 12.28 6.91 13.99
N ALA A 214 12.79 6.01 14.82
CA ALA A 214 14.22 5.95 15.18
C ALA A 214 15.09 5.82 13.93
N SER A 215 14.72 4.91 13.02
CA SER A 215 15.43 4.71 11.76
C SER A 215 15.46 5.97 10.89
N LYS A 216 14.40 6.79 10.93
CA LYS A 216 14.35 8.07 10.21
C LYS A 216 15.18 9.17 10.88
N THR A 217 15.26 9.18 12.21
CA THR A 217 16.08 10.17 12.94
C THR A 217 17.57 9.89 12.84
N GLU A 218 17.98 8.62 12.76
CA GLU A 218 19.39 8.22 12.69
C GLU A 218 20.03 8.46 11.32
N HIS A 219 19.22 8.58 10.26
CA HIS A 219 19.71 8.64 8.89
C HIS A 219 19.30 9.94 8.21
N SER A 220 20.30 10.66 7.71
CA SER A 220 20.08 11.83 6.85
C SER A 220 20.22 11.43 5.37
N GLY A 221 19.31 11.92 4.52
CA GLY A 221 19.30 11.63 3.08
C GLY A 221 17.97 12.04 2.43
N PRO A 222 17.78 11.74 1.13
CA PRO A 222 16.52 11.96 0.45
C PRO A 222 15.36 11.25 1.19
N VAL A 223 14.18 11.88 1.27
CA VAL A 223 13.02 11.37 2.03
C VAL A 223 12.62 9.96 1.60
N GLY A 224 12.72 9.67 0.30
CA GLY A 224 12.47 8.34 -0.25
C GLY A 224 13.43 7.28 0.31
N ASP A 225 14.74 7.55 0.31
CA ASP A 225 15.77 6.61 0.78
C ASP A 225 15.66 6.38 2.29
N VAL A 226 15.32 7.43 3.04
CA VAL A 226 15.05 7.37 4.48
C VAL A 226 13.82 6.51 4.77
N SER A 227 12.77 6.63 3.95
CA SER A 227 11.56 5.80 4.07
C SER A 227 11.81 4.33 3.69
N ASP A 228 12.61 4.07 2.64
CA ASP A 228 13.01 2.71 2.25
C ASP A 228 13.79 2.02 3.38
N ARG A 229 14.69 2.74 4.05
CA ARG A 229 15.43 2.23 5.22
C ARG A 229 14.51 1.96 6.39
N ALA A 230 13.62 2.89 6.73
CA ALA A 230 12.64 2.71 7.79
C ALA A 230 11.80 1.45 7.57
N PHE A 231 11.37 1.20 6.33
CA PHE A 231 10.66 -0.02 5.96
C PHE A 231 11.50 -1.28 6.25
N LEU A 232 12.76 -1.31 5.83
CA LEU A 232 13.65 -2.46 6.04
C LEU A 232 13.91 -2.74 7.53
N SER A 233 14.12 -1.69 8.33
CA SER A 233 14.28 -1.79 9.79
C SER A 233 13.04 -2.41 10.45
N VAL A 234 11.85 -1.94 10.06
CA VAL A 234 10.58 -2.51 10.54
C VAL A 234 10.43 -3.97 10.14
N LEU A 235 10.73 -4.31 8.87
CA LEU A 235 10.59 -5.68 8.38
C LEU A 235 11.56 -6.64 9.09
N SER A 236 12.80 -6.22 9.36
CA SER A 236 13.76 -7.03 10.13
C SER A 236 13.26 -7.26 11.56
N ALA A 237 12.88 -6.19 12.26
CA ALA A 237 12.40 -6.28 13.63
C ALA A 237 11.13 -7.13 13.75
N ALA A 238 10.21 -7.02 12.79
CA ALA A 238 9.01 -7.83 12.73
C ALA A 238 9.34 -9.33 12.54
N LYS A 239 10.34 -9.65 11.71
CA LYS A 239 10.79 -11.04 11.51
C LYS A 239 11.48 -11.59 12.75
N GLU A 240 12.33 -10.81 13.39
CA GLU A 240 13.04 -11.20 14.62
C GLU A 240 12.06 -11.44 15.77
N THR A 241 11.09 -10.55 15.97
CA THR A 241 10.03 -10.76 16.98
C THR A 241 9.13 -11.95 16.66
N GLY A 242 8.91 -12.25 15.38
CA GLY A 242 8.25 -13.48 14.91
C GLY A 242 9.06 -14.75 15.17
N ASP A 243 10.39 -14.69 15.06
CA ASP A 243 11.28 -15.82 15.35
C ASP A 243 11.45 -16.05 16.85
N VAL A 244 11.33 -15.02 17.71
CA VAL A 244 11.31 -15.18 19.18
C VAL A 244 10.01 -15.86 19.67
N ALA A 245 8.92 -15.79 18.89
CA ALA A 245 7.67 -16.48 19.17
C ALA A 245 7.58 -17.90 18.57
N LYS A 246 8.56 -18.34 17.78
CA LYS A 246 8.83 -19.78 17.68
C LYS A 246 9.52 -20.18 18.99
N PRO A 247 9.09 -21.25 19.69
CA PRO A 247 9.97 -21.81 20.69
C PRO A 247 11.29 -22.05 19.97
N THR A 248 12.38 -21.47 20.48
CA THR A 248 13.74 -21.85 20.10
C THR A 248 13.70 -23.36 20.01
N ARG A 249 13.73 -23.91 18.78
CA ARG A 249 14.06 -25.31 18.64
C ARG A 249 15.38 -25.38 19.36
N LYS A 250 15.41 -26.07 20.51
CA LYS A 250 16.64 -26.64 21.02
C LYS A 250 17.30 -27.20 19.77
N SER A 251 18.41 -26.61 19.34
CA SER A 251 19.17 -27.14 18.23
C SER A 251 19.42 -28.59 18.62
N GLU A 252 18.72 -29.51 17.95
CA GLU A 252 18.91 -30.92 18.19
C GLU A 252 20.40 -31.20 17.95
N PRO A 253 21.03 -32.02 18.81
CA PRO A 253 22.45 -32.27 18.69
C PRO A 253 22.74 -32.77 17.28
N VAL A 254 23.51 -31.98 16.53
CA VAL A 254 24.04 -32.40 15.23
C VAL A 254 25.07 -33.46 15.55
N LEU A 255 24.77 -34.71 15.17
CA LEU A 255 25.68 -35.82 15.36
C LEU A 255 26.69 -35.80 14.21
N SER A 256 27.96 -35.60 14.54
CA SER A 256 29.05 -35.83 13.59
C SER A 256 29.31 -37.33 13.50
N ILE A 257 29.17 -37.89 12.30
CA ILE A 257 29.43 -39.29 12.01
C ILE A 257 30.76 -39.35 11.25
N PRO A 258 31.85 -39.87 11.88
CA PRO A 258 33.15 -39.96 11.24
C PRO A 258 33.06 -40.72 9.91
N GLY A 259 33.60 -40.12 8.84
CA GLY A 259 33.63 -40.70 7.49
C GLY A 259 32.31 -40.58 6.71
N VAL A 260 31.26 -39.97 7.28
CA VAL A 260 29.97 -39.76 6.59
C VAL A 260 29.60 -38.29 6.55
N GLY A 261 29.77 -37.54 7.65
CA GLY A 261 29.44 -36.11 7.72
C GLY A 261 28.56 -35.79 8.93
N ALA A 262 27.53 -34.97 8.75
CA ALA A 262 26.64 -34.51 9.84
C ALA A 262 25.22 -35.06 9.69
N ALA A 263 24.63 -35.53 10.79
CA ALA A 263 23.26 -36.06 10.81
C ALA A 263 22.41 -35.40 11.88
N THR A 264 21.11 -35.23 11.58
CA THR A 264 20.09 -34.94 12.59
C THR A 264 18.97 -35.99 12.51
N VAL A 265 18.53 -36.46 13.67
CA VAL A 265 17.51 -37.51 13.79
C VAL A 265 16.31 -36.94 14.54
N LYS A 266 15.15 -36.93 13.90
CA LYS A 266 13.89 -36.38 14.42
C LYS A 266 12.84 -37.46 14.53
N ALA A 267 12.34 -37.69 15.74
CA ALA A 267 11.12 -38.46 15.94
C ALA A 267 9.88 -37.56 15.77
N GLY A 268 8.96 -37.96 14.90
CA GLY A 268 7.69 -37.29 14.62
C GLY A 268 6.48 -38.09 15.12
N ARG A 269 5.26 -37.60 14.81
CA ARG A 269 3.93 -38.18 15.12
C ARG A 269 3.91 -39.31 16.17
N ARG A 270 4.05 -38.94 17.45
CA ARG A 270 3.96 -39.85 18.61
C ARG A 270 4.81 -41.12 18.48
N GLY A 271 6.04 -41.00 17.96
CA GLY A 271 7.01 -42.10 17.85
C GLY A 271 6.83 -43.01 16.62
N LYS A 272 5.85 -42.74 15.75
CA LYS A 272 5.59 -43.54 14.54
C LYS A 272 6.30 -43.02 13.29
N GLN A 273 7.09 -41.97 13.43
CA GLN A 273 7.81 -41.35 12.32
C GLN A 273 9.23 -41.04 12.75
N LEU A 274 10.21 -41.40 11.92
CA LEU A 274 11.61 -41.01 12.07
C LEU A 274 12.03 -40.26 10.80
N LYS A 275 12.60 -39.07 10.95
CA LYS A 275 13.23 -38.32 9.86
C LYS A 275 14.72 -38.22 10.13
N LEU A 276 15.51 -38.72 9.20
CA LEU A 276 16.97 -38.58 9.19
C LEU A 276 17.33 -37.54 8.12
N ASP A 277 17.89 -36.42 8.55
CA ASP A 277 18.48 -35.43 7.65
C ASP A 277 20.01 -35.62 7.71
N LEU A 278 20.61 -36.05 6.60
CA LEU A 278 22.03 -36.36 6.48
C LEU A 278 22.71 -35.38 5.52
N THR A 279 23.79 -34.76 5.97
CA THR A 279 24.72 -33.97 5.16
C THR A 279 25.98 -34.79 4.99
N VAL A 280 26.21 -35.25 3.75
CA VAL A 280 27.34 -36.13 3.42
C VAL A 280 28.41 -35.34 2.69
N ASP A 281 29.66 -35.62 3.00
CA ASP A 281 30.81 -35.00 2.33
C ASP A 281 31.05 -35.59 0.93
N ASP A 282 30.69 -36.86 0.71
CA ASP A 282 30.86 -37.59 -0.56
C ASP A 282 29.51 -37.80 -1.31
N PRO A 283 29.34 -37.20 -2.50
CA PRO A 283 28.15 -37.39 -3.34
C PRO A 283 27.91 -38.83 -3.81
N ASP A 284 28.95 -39.63 -4.02
CA ASP A 284 28.83 -41.01 -4.50
C ASP A 284 28.17 -41.90 -3.43
N PHE A 285 28.48 -41.64 -2.16
CA PHE A 285 27.81 -42.28 -1.04
C PHE A 285 26.33 -41.94 -0.97
N VAL A 286 25.92 -40.71 -1.30
CA VAL A 286 24.49 -40.32 -1.35
C VAL A 286 23.74 -41.14 -2.40
N SER A 287 24.35 -41.35 -3.57
CA SER A 287 23.77 -42.14 -4.65
C SER A 287 23.64 -43.61 -4.26
N TRP A 288 24.70 -44.19 -3.70
CA TRP A 288 24.70 -45.57 -3.19
C TRP A 288 23.67 -45.77 -2.08
N LEU A 289 23.60 -44.86 -1.10
CA LEU A 289 22.67 -44.94 0.03
C LEU A 289 21.22 -44.90 -0.44
N LYS A 290 20.88 -44.07 -1.43
CA LYS A 290 19.52 -44.03 -2.01
C LYS A 290 19.11 -45.35 -2.64
N GLY A 291 20.03 -46.01 -3.36
CA GLY A 291 19.77 -47.31 -3.99
C GLY A 291 19.63 -48.46 -2.99
N ASN A 292 20.36 -48.40 -1.88
CA ASN A 292 20.44 -49.48 -0.89
C ASN A 292 19.55 -49.26 0.36
N ALA A 293 18.93 -48.08 0.49
CA ALA A 293 18.15 -47.70 1.67
C ALA A 293 17.05 -48.72 2.05
N PRO A 294 16.25 -49.30 1.12
CA PRO A 294 15.21 -50.26 1.49
C PRO A 294 15.77 -51.52 2.17
N GLN A 295 16.89 -52.04 1.67
CA GLN A 295 17.54 -53.23 2.22
C GLN A 295 18.17 -52.91 3.59
N LEU A 296 18.94 -51.81 3.68
CA LEU A 296 19.60 -51.41 4.92
C LEU A 296 18.61 -51.13 6.06
N ILE A 297 17.46 -50.52 5.75
CA ILE A 297 16.40 -50.29 6.74
C ILE A 297 15.82 -51.63 7.24
N THR A 298 15.69 -52.61 6.35
CA THR A 298 15.19 -53.96 6.69
C THR A 298 16.18 -54.67 7.61
N GLU A 299 17.47 -54.64 7.29
CA GLU A 299 18.53 -55.23 8.09
C GLU A 299 18.62 -54.59 9.50
N LEU A 300 18.50 -53.26 9.57
CA LEU A 300 18.46 -52.54 10.85
C LEU A 300 17.26 -52.95 11.71
N HIS A 301 16.08 -53.12 11.12
CA HIS A 301 14.89 -53.57 11.82
C HIS A 301 15.02 -55.02 12.32
N GLU A 302 15.61 -55.92 11.52
CA GLU A 302 15.90 -57.29 11.97
C GLU A 302 16.91 -57.33 13.11
N ARG A 303 17.98 -56.53 13.02
CA ARG A 303 18.98 -56.43 14.09
C ARG A 303 18.37 -55.92 15.39
N TRP A 304 17.50 -54.92 15.32
CA TRP A 304 16.76 -54.42 16.48
C TRP A 304 15.86 -55.51 17.07
N ARG A 305 15.09 -56.24 16.24
CA ARG A 305 14.25 -57.36 16.72
C ARG A 305 15.06 -58.46 17.43
N ARG A 306 16.27 -58.77 16.94
CA ARG A 306 17.17 -59.75 17.58
C ARG A 306 17.87 -59.24 18.85
N SER A 307 17.81 -57.94 19.12
CA SER A 307 18.41 -57.34 20.33
C SER A 307 17.43 -57.17 21.49
N GLU A 308 16.15 -57.47 21.27
CA GLU A 308 15.11 -57.53 22.32
C GLU A 308 14.79 -58.96 22.82
N ASP A 309 15.43 -59.98 22.24
CA ASP A 309 15.51 -61.36 22.77
C ASP A 309 16.81 -61.55 23.58
#